data_AF-A0A5A8UEI3-F1
#
_entry.id   AF-A0A5A8UEI3-F1
#
_cell.length_a   1.000
_cell.length_b   1.000
_cell.length_c   1.000
_cell.angle_alpha   90.00
_cell.angle_beta   90.00
_cell.angle_gamma   90.00
#
_symmetry.space_group_name_H-M   'P 1'
#
loop_
_entity.id
_entity.type
_entity.pdbx_description
1 polymer ?
#
loop_
_entity_poly.entity_id
_entity_poly.type
_entity_poly.pdbx_seq_one_letter_code
_entity_poly.pdbx_strand_id
1 'polypeptide(L)' 'MKKLVILFGLLISFSAFADERDGVAVLGDNPTEAQMQTVRDGGKDRCEDIDDDNKREVCVVDYYAQHNLEEEPSCD' A
#
# COMPACT_ATOMS: atom_id res chain seq x y z
N MET A 1 21.10 11.72 39.94
CA MET A 1 19.63 11.64 39.74
C MET A 1 19.35 10.70 38.58
N LYS A 2 18.57 9.64 38.81
CA LYS A 2 18.09 8.71 37.79
C LYS A 2 17.12 9.45 36.86
N LYS A 3 17.39 9.48 35.55
CA LYS A 3 16.38 9.78 34.53
C LYS A 3 16.44 8.70 33.47
N LEU A 4 15.71 7.63 33.74
CA LEU A 4 15.19 6.72 32.73
C LEU A 4 14.13 7.50 31.95
N VAL A 5 14.32 7.68 30.65
CA VAL A 5 13.20 7.75 29.71
C VAL A 5 13.59 6.86 28.54
N ILE A 6 12.97 5.70 28.55
CA ILE A 6 13.02 4.69 27.51
C ILE A 6 12.41 5.35 26.27
N LEU A 7 13.20 5.50 25.19
CA LEU A 7 12.70 5.82 23.87
C LEU A 7 11.93 4.60 23.36
N PHE A 8 10.67 4.53 23.76
CA PHE A 8 9.72 3.51 23.32
C PHE A 8 9.11 3.98 22.00
N GLY A 9 9.34 3.18 20.97
CA GLY A 9 8.32 2.86 19.98
C GLY A 9 7.95 3.95 18.98
N LEU A 10 8.58 3.87 17.81
CA LEU A 10 7.77 3.84 16.59
C LEU A 10 8.36 2.79 15.64
N LEU A 11 8.26 1.53 16.03
CA LEU A 11 8.22 0.45 15.04
C LEU A 11 6.84 0.56 14.41
N ILE A 12 6.74 1.32 13.31
CA ILE A 12 5.63 1.15 12.38
C ILE A 12 5.82 -0.25 11.83
N SER A 13 5.18 -1.23 12.47
CA SER A 13 5.01 -2.55 11.90
C SER A 13 4.12 -2.38 10.68
N PHE A 14 4.76 -2.22 9.52
CA PHE A 14 4.14 -2.32 8.20
C PHE A 14 3.57 -3.73 8.07
N SER A 15 2.39 -3.89 8.65
CA SER A 15 1.59 -5.08 8.46
C SER A 15 0.75 -4.72 7.24
N ALA A 16 1.30 -4.96 6.05
CA ALA A 16 0.60 -4.85 4.79
C ALA A 16 -0.54 -5.89 4.82
N PHE A 17 -1.67 -5.48 5.40
CA PHE A 17 -2.91 -6.21 5.30
C PHE A 17 -3.67 -5.56 4.14
N ALA A 18 -4.10 -6.37 3.17
CA ALA A 18 -5.00 -5.92 2.11
C ALA A 18 -6.25 -5.24 2.71
N ASP A 19 -6.76 -4.21 2.04
CA ASP A 19 -8.03 -3.57 2.40
C ASP A 19 -9.15 -4.63 2.26
N GLU A 20 -9.74 -5.08 3.38
CA GLU A 20 -10.76 -6.15 3.37
C GLU A 20 -12.02 -5.80 2.57
N ARG A 21 -12.16 -4.54 2.11
CA ARG A 21 -13.38 -4.00 1.51
C ARG A 21 -13.51 -4.28 0.02
N ASP A 22 -12.41 -4.52 -0.69
CA ASP A 22 -12.42 -4.79 -2.14
C ASP A 22 -12.25 -6.28 -2.49
N GLY A 23 -11.83 -7.11 -1.52
CA GLY A 23 -11.63 -8.55 -1.71
C GLY A 23 -10.39 -8.90 -2.54
N VAL A 24 -9.50 -7.94 -2.79
CA VAL A 24 -8.23 -8.16 -3.47
C VAL A 24 -7.23 -8.78 -2.49
N ALA A 25 -6.57 -9.86 -2.91
CA ALA A 25 -5.63 -10.56 -2.05
C ALA A 25 -4.25 -9.90 -2.07
N VAL A 26 -3.56 -9.92 -0.93
CA VAL A 26 -2.12 -9.58 -0.85
C VAL A 26 -1.32 -10.52 -1.75
N LEU A 27 -0.36 -9.98 -2.49
CA LEU A 27 0.53 -10.75 -3.35
C LEU A 27 1.54 -11.56 -2.51
N GLY A 28 1.82 -12.79 -2.96
CA GLY A 28 2.90 -13.62 -2.44
C GLY A 28 4.22 -13.41 -3.20
N ASP A 29 5.27 -14.16 -2.85
CA ASP A 29 6.65 -13.95 -3.34
C ASP A 29 6.85 -14.02 -4.87
N ASN A 30 5.89 -14.57 -5.63
CA ASN A 30 5.95 -14.69 -7.09
C ASN A 30 4.54 -14.56 -7.69
N PRO A 31 3.96 -13.35 -7.69
CA PRO A 31 2.63 -13.16 -8.21
C PRO A 31 2.63 -13.29 -9.73
N THR A 32 1.57 -13.87 -10.28
CA THR A 32 1.34 -13.83 -11.73
C THR A 32 0.98 -12.42 -12.17
N GLU A 33 1.20 -12.11 -13.45
CA GLU A 33 0.79 -10.82 -14.02
C GLU A 33 -0.69 -10.52 -13.81
N ALA A 34 -1.55 -11.54 -13.91
CA ALA A 34 -2.98 -11.38 -13.65
C ALA A 34 -3.29 -10.99 -12.20
N GLN A 35 -2.51 -11.50 -11.23
CA GLN A 35 -2.66 -11.12 -9.82
C GLN A 35 -2.17 -9.69 -9.58
N MET A 36 -1.04 -9.30 -10.17
CA MET A 36 -0.56 -7.91 -10.10
C MET A 36 -1.57 -6.95 -10.75
N GLN A 37 -2.12 -7.30 -11.90
CA GLN A 37 -3.15 -6.50 -12.56
C GLN A 37 -4.42 -6.36 -11.70
N THR A 38 -4.80 -7.39 -10.96
CA THR A 38 -5.94 -7.32 -10.03
C THR A 38 -5.70 -6.26 -8.94
N VAL A 39 -4.47 -6.12 -8.44
CA VAL A 39 -4.09 -5.08 -7.48
C VAL A 39 -4.09 -3.69 -8.14
N ARG A 40 -3.58 -3.57 -9.37
CA ARG A 40 -3.61 -2.30 -10.11
C ARG A 40 -5.04 -1.81 -10.35
N ASP A 41 -5.92 -2.71 -10.78
CA ASP A 41 -7.33 -2.42 -11.03
C ASP A 41 -8.03 -2.01 -9.72
N GLY A 42 -7.78 -2.73 -8.62
CA GLY A 42 -8.32 -2.38 -7.30
C GLY A 42 -7.84 -1.01 -6.80
N GLY A 43 -6.55 -0.69 -6.97
CA GLY A 43 -5.99 0.62 -6.60
C GLY A 43 -6.59 1.76 -7.44
N LYS A 44 -6.81 1.52 -8.74
CA LYS A 44 -7.50 2.46 -9.61
C LYS A 44 -8.95 2.69 -9.14
N ASP A 45 -9.74 1.64 -9.01
CA ASP A 45 -11.16 1.71 -8.62
C ASP A 45 -11.33 2.37 -7.24
N ARG A 46 -10.38 2.15 -6.32
CA ARG A 46 -10.39 2.72 -4.97
C ARG A 46 -10.11 4.23 -4.97
N CYS A 47 -9.26 4.70 -5.87
CA CYS A 47 -8.66 6.03 -5.82
C CYS A 47 -9.12 6.97 -6.96
N GLU A 48 -9.83 6.47 -7.97
CA GLU A 48 -10.19 7.25 -9.16
C GLU A 48 -11.08 8.48 -8.88
N ASP A 49 -11.94 8.40 -7.87
CA ASP A 49 -12.84 9.51 -7.46
C ASP A 49 -12.13 10.63 -6.66
N ILE A 50 -10.82 10.52 -6.44
CA ILE A 50 -10.04 11.56 -5.76
C ILE A 50 -9.65 12.65 -6.78
N ASP A 51 -10.29 13.81 -6.68
CA ASP A 51 -10.07 14.96 -7.57
C ASP A 51 -8.67 15.58 -7.46
N ASP A 52 -8.00 15.42 -6.32
CA ASP A 52 -6.66 15.97 -6.06
C ASP A 52 -5.59 14.96 -6.49
N ASP A 53 -4.86 15.27 -7.56
CA ASP A 53 -3.87 14.39 -8.17
C ASP A 53 -2.82 13.87 -7.17
N ASN A 54 -2.33 14.73 -6.26
CA ASN A 54 -1.35 14.32 -5.26
C ASN A 54 -1.95 13.33 -4.26
N LYS A 55 -3.21 13.55 -3.85
CA LYS A 55 -3.90 12.62 -2.95
C LYS A 55 -4.25 11.32 -3.65
N ARG A 56 -4.56 11.37 -4.95
CA ARG A 56 -4.82 10.18 -5.77
C ARG A 56 -3.57 9.33 -5.91
N GLU A 57 -2.41 9.93 -6.22
CA GLU A 57 -1.12 9.22 -6.25
C GLU A 57 -0.79 8.57 -4.91
N VAL A 58 -0.91 9.31 -3.80
CA VAL A 58 -0.66 8.77 -2.46
C VAL A 58 -1.59 7.61 -2.14
N CYS A 59 -2.87 7.70 -2.53
CA CYS A 59 -3.85 6.63 -2.37
C CYS A 59 -3.43 5.36 -3.14
N VAL A 60 -3.01 5.49 -4.40
CA VAL A 60 -2.58 4.35 -5.21
C VAL A 60 -1.33 3.70 -4.63
N VAL A 61 -0.33 4.49 -4.24
CA VAL A 61 0.92 3.97 -3.64
C VAL A 61 0.65 3.24 -2.32
N ASP A 62 -0.23 3.80 -1.47
CA ASP A 62 -0.61 3.16 -0.22
C ASP A 62 -1.37 1.85 -0.46
N TYR A 63 -2.28 1.82 -1.45
CA TYR A 63 -2.99 0.62 -1.86
C TYR A 63 -2.03 -0.48 -2.33
N TYR A 64 -1.05 -0.13 -3.17
CA TYR A 64 -0.06 -1.08 -3.69
C TYR A 64 0.81 -1.65 -2.55
N ALA A 65 1.24 -0.79 -1.62
CA ALA A 65 1.99 -1.22 -0.45
C ALA A 65 1.20 -2.19 0.45
N GLN A 66 -0.10 -1.95 0.64
CA GLN A 66 -0.99 -2.85 1.40
C GLN A 66 -1.14 -4.23 0.76
N HIS A 67 -0.95 -4.33 -0.56
CA HIS A 67 -1.10 -5.56 -1.34
C HIS A 67 0.24 -6.20 -1.74
N ASN A 68 1.37 -5.75 -1.19
CA ASN A 68 2.72 -6.20 -1.58
C ASN A 68 3.01 -6.06 -3.08
N LEU A 69 2.41 -5.06 -3.75
CA LEU A 69 2.79 -4.71 -5.11
C LEU A 69 3.91 -3.67 -5.07
N GLU A 70 5.13 -4.12 -5.33
CA GLU A 70 6.29 -3.25 -5.48
C GLU A 70 6.48 -2.88 -6.95
N GLU A 71 5.96 -1.71 -7.35
CA GLU A 71 6.19 -1.15 -8.68
C GLU A 71 6.97 0.16 -8.58
N GLU A 72 8.01 0.27 -9.42
CA GLU A 72 8.68 1.55 -9.60
C GLU A 72 7.70 2.52 -10.26
N PRO A 73 7.61 3.78 -9.79
CA PRO A 73 6.83 4.80 -10.48
C PRO A 73 7.32 4.89 -11.93
N SER A 74 6.41 4.80 -12.90
CA SER A 74 6.78 4.93 -14.31
C SER A 74 7.37 6.31 -14.55
N CYS A 75 8.68 6.39 -14.75
CA CYS A 75 9.36 7.60 -15.22
C CYS A 75 9.10 7.77 -16.73
N ASP A 76 7.89 8.19 -17.10
CA ASP A 76 7.59 8.71 -18.44
C ASP A 76 7.88 10.23 -18.52
#